data_AF-A0A351JMY6-F1
#
_entry.id   AF-A0A351JMY6-F1
#
_cell.length_a   1.000
_cell.length_b   1.000
_cell.length_c   1.000
_cell.angle_alpha   90.00
_cell.angle_beta   90.00
_cell.angle_gamma   90.00
#
_symmetry.space_group_name_H-M   'P 1'
#
loop_
_entity.id
_entity.type
_entity.pdbx_description
1 polymer ?
#
loop_
_entity_poly.entity_id
_entity_poly.type
_entity_poly.pdbx_seq_one_letter_code
_entity_poly.pdbx_strand_id
1 'polypeptide(L)'
;MLSLGMTALVAATGLGQTFFLPDVQAGWAVPDGAPRGRVPTAEIRVTVTGMGTFAVDPREVRTLRPDVFQEGHLSAFDLVAHLGEQGKIGLVYRYDEGMATHVIESINGQDGWWYEAHYAGGRFEANQVRMDTFPVKDGTGVRLFREDPPRLAGIHASFAQEVERLRANGDRVILPQVTIRGPQWTLTFRDVEVRAHGVRSDLFQPDVVTALDVLLSLGEQGRLTRLKLAWYAGIGRATPVDSYFVELIAGGGHSAEALGRCGFVYAVGDLDLKRTRGSMVHISSDARPLVSPEYMEWSWRCL
;
A
#
# COMPACT_ATOMS: atom_id res chain seq x y z
N MET A 1 -4.28 0.63 26.00
CA MET A 1 -2.86 0.33 25.71
C MET A 1 -2.81 -0.87 24.77
N LEU A 2 -2.85 -0.64 23.46
CA LEU A 2 -2.73 -1.70 22.45
C LEU A 2 -1.25 -1.94 22.20
N SER A 3 -0.75 -3.07 22.70
CA SER A 3 0.53 -3.65 22.29
C SER A 3 0.37 -4.11 20.84
N LEU A 4 0.62 -3.20 19.90
CA LEU A 4 0.88 -3.53 18.51
C LEU A 4 2.20 -4.28 18.50
N GLY A 5 2.11 -5.61 18.33
CA GLY A 5 3.26 -6.45 18.02
C GLY A 5 3.79 -6.08 16.65
N MET A 6 4.47 -4.94 16.55
CA MET A 6 5.34 -4.59 15.45
C MET A 6 6.49 -5.57 15.50
N THR A 7 6.44 -6.56 14.63
CA THR A 7 7.54 -7.50 14.44
C THR A 7 8.77 -6.68 14.07
N ALA A 8 9.79 -6.81 14.91
CA ALA A 8 11.08 -6.16 14.78
C ALA A 8 11.56 -6.17 13.32
N LEU A 9 12.19 -5.07 12.89
CA LEU A 9 13.18 -5.14 11.81
C LEU A 9 14.28 -6.10 12.30
N VAL A 10 14.10 -7.39 12.00
CA VAL A 10 15.14 -8.40 12.13
C VAL A 10 16.21 -8.02 11.13
N ALA A 11 17.48 -8.08 11.54
CA ALA A 11 18.65 -7.78 10.72
C ALA A 11 18.42 -8.27 9.28
N ALA A 12 18.37 -7.33 8.33
CA ALA A 12 18.17 -7.66 6.95
C ALA A 12 19.30 -8.59 6.48
N THR A 13 18.95 -9.81 6.11
CA THR A 13 19.89 -10.77 5.56
C THR A 13 20.01 -10.51 4.06
N GLY A 14 20.89 -9.59 3.71
CA GLY A 14 21.24 -9.20 2.34
C GLY A 14 21.58 -7.72 2.29
N LEU A 15 22.72 -7.35 1.71
CA LEU A 15 23.02 -5.96 1.39
C LEU A 15 22.04 -5.54 0.30
N GLY A 16 20.90 -4.98 0.70
CA GLY A 16 19.92 -4.41 -0.22
C GLY A 16 20.59 -3.34 -1.07
N GLN A 17 20.25 -3.27 -2.35
CA GLN A 17 20.70 -2.16 -3.19
C GLN A 17 20.12 -0.87 -2.62
N THR A 18 20.96 0.14 -2.44
CA THR A 18 20.56 1.43 -1.87
C THR A 18 20.73 2.55 -2.88
N PHE A 19 19.85 3.53 -2.80
CA PHE A 19 19.77 4.68 -3.69
C PHE A 19 19.66 5.94 -2.85
N PHE A 20 20.51 6.93 -3.12
CA PHE A 20 20.39 8.26 -2.52
C PHE A 20 19.81 9.21 -3.56
N LEU A 21 18.77 9.93 -3.17
CA LEU A 21 18.08 10.91 -4.01
C LEU A 21 18.22 12.32 -3.37
N PRO A 22 18.41 13.39 -4.15
CA PRO A 22 18.56 13.33 -5.60
C PRO A 22 19.90 12.71 -6.01
N ASP A 23 19.88 11.89 -7.06
CA ASP A 23 21.07 11.42 -7.76
C ASP A 23 21.58 12.51 -8.73
N VAL A 24 22.88 12.50 -9.02
CA VAL A 24 23.51 13.51 -9.90
C VAL A 24 22.97 13.46 -11.32
N GLN A 25 22.61 12.27 -11.81
CA GLN A 25 22.12 12.06 -13.18
C GLN A 25 20.59 11.95 -13.22
N ALA A 26 20.00 11.18 -12.30
CA ALA A 26 18.57 10.86 -12.32
C ALA A 26 17.69 11.82 -11.50
N GLY A 27 18.29 12.76 -10.74
CA GLY A 27 17.53 13.64 -9.85
C GLY A 27 16.74 12.81 -8.84
N TRP A 28 15.43 13.01 -8.76
CA TRP A 28 14.56 12.28 -7.82
C TRP A 28 14.02 10.94 -8.36
N ALA A 29 14.41 10.52 -9.55
CA ALA A 29 14.06 9.21 -10.09
C ALA A 29 14.99 8.10 -9.54
N VAL A 30 14.45 6.89 -9.37
CA VAL A 30 15.28 5.71 -9.11
C VAL A 30 16.01 5.34 -10.41
N PRO A 31 17.34 5.11 -10.40
CA PRO A 31 18.11 4.79 -11.60
C PRO A 31 17.63 3.54 -12.36
N ASP A 32 17.90 3.50 -13.66
CA ASP A 32 17.66 2.32 -14.49
C ASP A 32 18.37 1.07 -13.95
N GLY A 33 17.78 -0.11 -14.21
CA GLY A 33 18.29 -1.38 -13.69
C GLY A 33 18.00 -1.61 -12.20
N ALA A 34 17.13 -0.79 -11.61
CA ALA A 34 16.65 -0.99 -10.25
C ALA A 34 16.02 -2.40 -10.08
N PRO A 35 16.13 -3.02 -8.90
CA PRO A 35 15.53 -4.31 -8.64
C PRO A 35 14.02 -4.30 -8.89
N ARG A 36 13.52 -5.42 -9.42
CA ARG A 36 12.11 -5.64 -9.72
C ARG A 36 11.53 -6.65 -8.76
N GLY A 37 10.25 -6.49 -8.45
CA GLY A 37 9.52 -7.46 -7.65
C GLY A 37 9.19 -8.70 -8.45
N ARG A 38 9.09 -9.84 -7.75
CA ARG A 38 8.65 -11.09 -8.35
C ARG A 38 7.15 -11.06 -8.61
N VAL A 39 6.75 -11.61 -9.75
CA VAL A 39 5.37 -12.02 -10.02
C VAL A 39 5.00 -13.15 -9.05
N PRO A 40 3.82 -13.14 -8.41
CA PRO A 40 3.39 -14.23 -7.55
C PRO A 40 3.23 -15.53 -8.36
N THR A 41 3.77 -16.64 -7.84
CA THR A 41 3.74 -17.97 -8.47
C THR A 41 3.34 -19.08 -7.52
N ALA A 42 3.39 -18.84 -6.21
CA ALA A 42 3.02 -19.80 -5.20
C ALA A 42 1.51 -19.71 -4.88
N GLU A 43 0.94 -20.83 -4.45
CA GLU A 43 -0.45 -20.89 -4.01
C GLU A 43 -0.75 -19.86 -2.91
N ILE A 44 -1.83 -19.09 -3.10
CA ILE A 44 -2.30 -18.08 -2.17
C ILE A 44 -3.52 -18.60 -1.42
N ARG A 45 -3.57 -18.38 -0.11
CA ARG A 45 -4.69 -18.81 0.74
C ARG A 45 -5.71 -17.69 0.86
N VAL A 46 -6.96 -18.02 0.52
CA VAL A 46 -8.12 -17.14 0.70
C VAL A 46 -9.09 -17.82 1.65
N THR A 47 -9.24 -17.28 2.85
CA THR A 47 -10.23 -17.73 3.83
C THR A 47 -11.49 -16.91 3.72
N VAL A 48 -12.65 -17.54 3.58
CA VAL A 48 -13.96 -16.87 3.67
C VAL A 48 -14.64 -17.35 4.95
N THR A 49 -14.80 -16.45 5.92
CA THR A 49 -15.35 -16.79 7.23
C THR A 49 -16.72 -17.44 7.10
N GLY A 50 -16.87 -18.65 7.68
CA GLY A 50 -18.09 -19.45 7.58
C GLY A 50 -18.19 -20.35 6.35
N MET A 51 -17.27 -20.24 5.37
CA MET A 51 -17.29 -21.05 4.14
C MET A 51 -16.05 -21.92 3.96
N GLY A 52 -14.90 -21.54 4.53
CA GLY A 52 -13.69 -22.36 4.52
C GLY A 52 -12.45 -21.59 4.06
N THR A 53 -11.41 -22.34 3.70
CA THR A 53 -10.17 -21.79 3.13
C THR A 53 -9.93 -22.43 1.78
N PHE A 54 -9.63 -21.59 0.79
CA PHE A 54 -9.40 -21.96 -0.58
C PHE A 54 -7.95 -21.70 -0.96
N ALA A 55 -7.41 -22.64 -1.72
CA ALA A 55 -6.16 -22.51 -2.46
C ALA A 55 -6.43 -21.84 -3.81
N VAL A 56 -5.64 -20.84 -4.17
CA VAL A 56 -5.69 -20.15 -5.46
C VAL A 56 -4.28 -20.15 -6.07
N ASP A 57 -4.15 -20.66 -7.30
CA ASP A 57 -2.92 -20.50 -8.08
C ASP A 57 -2.94 -19.12 -8.75
N PRO A 58 -2.04 -18.17 -8.37
CA PRO A 58 -2.06 -16.82 -8.91
C PRO A 58 -1.84 -16.78 -10.43
N ARG A 59 -1.27 -17.83 -11.04
CA ARG A 59 -1.05 -17.91 -12.49
C ARG A 59 -2.32 -18.14 -13.29
N GLU A 60 -3.38 -18.60 -12.65
CA GLU A 60 -4.71 -18.80 -13.26
C GLU A 60 -5.63 -17.59 -13.09
N VAL A 61 -5.16 -16.56 -12.36
CA VAL A 61 -5.93 -15.37 -12.03
C VAL A 61 -5.63 -14.25 -13.02
N ARG A 62 -6.68 -13.65 -13.58
CA ARG A 62 -6.59 -12.44 -14.40
C ARG A 62 -6.88 -11.21 -13.54
N THR A 63 -6.06 -10.16 -13.66
CA THR A 63 -6.37 -8.91 -12.97
C THR A 63 -7.62 -8.23 -13.52
N LEU A 64 -8.46 -7.72 -12.63
CA LEU A 64 -9.61 -6.86 -12.94
C LEU A 64 -9.24 -5.37 -12.97
N ARG A 65 -8.00 -5.03 -12.62
CA ARG A 65 -7.45 -3.67 -12.67
C ARG A 65 -6.23 -3.57 -13.58
N PRO A 66 -6.38 -3.85 -14.90
CA PRO A 66 -5.29 -3.71 -15.86
C PRO A 66 -4.85 -2.24 -16.05
N ASP A 67 -5.66 -1.28 -15.57
CA ASP A 67 -5.32 0.14 -15.45
C ASP A 67 -4.35 0.42 -14.29
N VAL A 68 -4.24 -0.47 -13.31
CA VAL A 68 -3.36 -0.33 -12.14
C VAL A 68 -2.17 -1.26 -12.23
N PHE A 69 -2.38 -2.54 -12.50
CA PHE A 69 -1.33 -3.56 -12.43
C PHE A 69 -0.73 -3.90 -13.79
N GLN A 70 0.57 -4.18 -13.78
CA GLN A 70 1.25 -4.83 -14.90
C GLN A 70 0.78 -6.28 -15.07
N GLU A 71 0.98 -6.83 -16.27
CA GLU A 71 0.66 -8.24 -16.54
C GLU A 71 1.36 -9.19 -15.55
N GLY A 72 0.63 -10.19 -15.07
CA GLY A 72 1.09 -11.15 -14.06
C GLY A 72 0.98 -10.65 -12.61
N HIS A 73 0.79 -9.35 -12.38
CA HIS A 73 0.49 -8.82 -11.06
C HIS A 73 -1.02 -8.75 -10.82
N LEU A 74 -1.43 -8.94 -9.56
CA LEU A 74 -2.82 -9.02 -9.16
C LEU A 74 -3.06 -8.41 -7.77
N SER A 75 -4.31 -8.10 -7.53
CA SER A 75 -4.83 -7.58 -6.27
C SER A 75 -5.45 -8.68 -5.40
N ALA A 76 -5.69 -8.37 -4.12
CA ALA A 76 -6.42 -9.28 -3.23
C ALA A 76 -7.86 -9.53 -3.74
N PHE A 77 -8.48 -8.56 -4.41
CA PHE A 77 -9.81 -8.71 -4.97
C PHE A 77 -9.84 -9.70 -6.15
N ASP A 78 -8.80 -9.70 -6.99
CA ASP A 78 -8.70 -10.62 -8.14
C ASP A 78 -8.76 -12.09 -7.69
N LEU A 79 -8.15 -12.41 -6.54
CA LEU A 79 -8.22 -13.75 -5.94
C LEU A 79 -9.66 -14.13 -5.55
N VAL A 80 -10.42 -13.17 -4.99
CA VAL A 80 -11.82 -13.39 -4.57
C VAL A 80 -12.73 -13.54 -5.78
N ALA A 81 -12.55 -12.69 -6.79
CA ALA A 81 -13.27 -12.77 -8.05
C ALA A 81 -13.07 -14.13 -8.72
N HIS A 82 -11.82 -14.61 -8.75
CA HIS A 82 -11.49 -15.92 -9.31
C HIS A 82 -12.20 -17.08 -8.58
N LEU A 83 -12.35 -17.02 -7.25
CA LEU A 83 -13.17 -18.02 -6.52
C LEU A 83 -14.64 -17.99 -6.96
N GLY A 84 -15.17 -16.80 -7.23
CA GLY A 84 -16.51 -16.61 -7.78
C GLY A 84 -16.67 -17.21 -9.18
N GLU A 85 -15.71 -16.94 -10.06
CA GLU A 85 -15.65 -17.49 -11.43
C GLU A 85 -15.60 -19.03 -11.43
N GLN A 86 -14.89 -19.63 -10.48
CA GLN A 86 -14.82 -21.08 -10.30
C GLN A 86 -16.07 -21.68 -9.62
N GLY A 87 -17.06 -20.87 -9.24
CA GLY A 87 -18.26 -21.31 -8.53
C GLY A 87 -18.00 -21.82 -7.10
N LYS A 88 -16.82 -21.54 -6.53
CA LYS A 88 -16.46 -21.90 -5.14
C LYS A 88 -17.23 -21.06 -4.12
N ILE A 89 -17.63 -19.85 -4.51
CA ILE A 89 -18.51 -18.94 -3.78
C ILE A 89 -19.48 -18.27 -4.75
N GLY A 90 -20.71 -17.98 -4.31
CA GLY A 90 -21.67 -17.16 -5.04
C GLY A 90 -21.36 -15.69 -4.87
N LEU A 91 -20.40 -15.17 -5.64
CA LEU A 91 -19.96 -13.78 -5.55
C LEU A 91 -20.80 -12.87 -6.45
N VAL A 92 -21.34 -11.80 -5.88
CA VAL A 92 -21.91 -10.66 -6.62
C VAL A 92 -21.09 -9.43 -6.27
N TYR A 93 -20.59 -8.74 -7.29
CA TYR A 93 -19.78 -7.55 -7.13
C TYR A 93 -19.98 -6.60 -8.30
N ARG A 94 -19.58 -5.34 -8.11
CA ARG A 94 -19.54 -4.33 -9.18
C ARG A 94 -18.33 -3.42 -9.01
N TYR A 95 -17.88 -2.82 -10.11
CA TYR A 95 -17.00 -1.66 -10.04
C TYR A 95 -17.81 -0.42 -9.70
N ASP A 96 -17.37 0.35 -8.72
CA ASP A 96 -17.97 1.63 -8.34
C ASP A 96 -17.05 2.78 -8.77
N GLU A 97 -17.41 3.49 -9.84
CA GLU A 97 -16.66 4.65 -10.33
C GLU A 97 -16.61 5.82 -9.34
N GLY A 98 -17.59 5.89 -8.42
CA GLY A 98 -17.61 6.88 -7.35
C GLY A 98 -16.56 6.60 -6.28
N MET A 99 -16.12 5.34 -6.12
CA MET A 99 -15.08 4.93 -5.18
C MET A 99 -13.78 4.46 -5.85
N ALA A 100 -13.77 4.34 -7.17
CA ALA A 100 -12.68 3.81 -7.99
C ALA A 100 -12.20 2.41 -7.53
N THR A 101 -13.15 1.55 -7.15
CA THR A 101 -12.86 0.21 -6.60
C THR A 101 -13.98 -0.79 -6.90
N HIS A 102 -13.63 -2.07 -6.90
CA HIS A 102 -14.61 -3.15 -6.87
C HIS A 102 -15.20 -3.34 -5.46
N VAL A 103 -16.53 -3.39 -5.39
CA VAL A 103 -17.30 -3.58 -4.16
C VAL A 103 -17.97 -4.95 -4.20
N ILE A 104 -17.78 -5.73 -3.13
CA ILE A 104 -18.51 -6.97 -2.91
C ILE A 104 -19.93 -6.61 -2.46
N GLU A 105 -20.93 -6.92 -3.29
CA GLU A 105 -22.34 -6.73 -2.93
C GLU A 105 -22.85 -7.91 -2.10
N SER A 106 -22.49 -9.13 -2.48
CA SER A 106 -22.76 -10.30 -1.66
C SER A 106 -21.81 -11.48 -1.91
N ILE A 107 -21.67 -12.32 -0.90
CA ILE A 107 -21.11 -13.67 -1.03
C ILE A 107 -22.15 -14.66 -0.48
N ASN A 108 -22.60 -15.59 -1.32
CA ASN A 108 -23.68 -16.54 -1.04
C ASN A 108 -24.95 -15.85 -0.51
N GLY A 109 -25.30 -14.69 -1.10
CA GLY A 109 -26.48 -13.90 -0.73
C GLY A 109 -26.36 -13.13 0.58
N GLN A 110 -25.20 -13.12 1.24
CA GLN A 110 -24.94 -12.31 2.43
C GLN A 110 -24.15 -11.06 2.08
N ASP A 111 -24.49 -9.94 2.71
CA ASP A 111 -23.88 -8.63 2.51
C ASP A 111 -22.80 -8.30 3.57
N GLY A 112 -22.22 -7.11 3.44
CA GLY A 112 -21.34 -6.53 4.47
C GLY A 112 -19.94 -7.15 4.50
N TRP A 113 -19.47 -7.70 3.38
CA TRP A 113 -18.16 -8.35 3.31
C TRP A 113 -17.02 -7.34 3.20
N TRP A 114 -16.00 -7.55 4.02
CA TRP A 114 -14.72 -6.86 3.95
C TRP A 114 -13.57 -7.86 4.02
N TYR A 115 -12.34 -7.38 4.10
CA TYR A 115 -11.15 -8.23 4.12
C TYR A 115 -10.06 -7.76 5.07
N GLU A 116 -9.25 -8.73 5.46
CA GLU A 116 -7.92 -8.55 6.01
C GLU A 116 -6.93 -9.27 5.09
N ALA A 117 -5.73 -8.72 5.01
CA ALA A 117 -4.64 -9.36 4.27
C ALA A 117 -3.33 -9.21 5.03
N HIS A 118 -2.39 -10.10 4.77
CA HIS A 118 -1.02 -10.00 5.25
C HIS A 118 -0.05 -10.59 4.23
N TYR A 119 1.19 -10.13 4.25
CA TYR A 119 2.28 -10.75 3.49
C TYR A 119 2.96 -11.88 4.28
N ALA A 120 3.88 -12.58 3.61
CA ALA A 120 4.69 -13.63 4.21
C ALA A 120 5.31 -13.17 5.53
N GLY A 121 5.19 -13.98 6.59
CA GLY A 121 5.70 -13.66 7.93
C GLY A 121 4.91 -12.60 8.72
N GLY A 122 3.87 -12.01 8.13
CA GLY A 122 2.98 -11.04 8.76
C GLY A 122 1.81 -11.66 9.55
N ARG A 123 0.88 -10.80 9.96
CA ARG A 123 -0.40 -11.16 10.61
C ARG A 123 -1.53 -10.40 9.95
N PHE A 124 -2.74 -10.94 9.98
CA PHE A 124 -3.92 -10.25 9.46
C PHE A 124 -4.12 -8.89 10.12
N GLU A 125 -4.44 -7.91 9.29
CA GLU A 125 -4.71 -6.55 9.71
C GLU A 125 -6.04 -6.08 9.14
N ALA A 126 -6.79 -5.35 9.95
CA ALA A 126 -8.06 -4.74 9.56
C ALA A 126 -7.82 -3.59 8.58
N ASN A 127 -7.61 -3.89 7.30
CA ASN A 127 -7.19 -2.93 6.28
C ASN A 127 -8.28 -1.90 5.96
N GLN A 128 -7.86 -0.67 5.64
CA GLN A 128 -8.72 0.37 5.02
C GLN A 128 -8.26 0.69 3.60
N VAL A 129 -7.67 -0.30 2.93
CA VAL A 129 -7.20 -0.18 1.54
C VAL A 129 -8.27 -0.75 0.63
N ARG A 130 -8.43 -0.19 -0.58
CA ARG A 130 -9.25 -0.80 -1.62
C ARG A 130 -8.73 -2.20 -1.90
N MET A 131 -9.60 -3.20 -1.83
CA MET A 131 -9.19 -4.60 -1.98
C MET A 131 -8.55 -4.86 -3.34
N ASP A 132 -9.05 -4.17 -4.37
CA ASP A 132 -8.57 -4.25 -5.75
C ASP A 132 -7.33 -3.40 -6.03
N THR A 133 -6.75 -2.75 -5.02
CA THR A 133 -5.44 -2.08 -5.11
C THR A 133 -4.43 -2.64 -4.09
N PHE A 134 -4.76 -3.71 -3.36
CA PHE A 134 -3.86 -4.36 -2.43
C PHE A 134 -3.02 -5.40 -3.21
N PRO A 135 -1.72 -5.16 -3.49
CA PRO A 135 -0.94 -6.07 -4.32
C PRO A 135 -0.73 -7.42 -3.63
N VAL A 136 -0.82 -8.49 -4.41
CA VAL A 136 -0.53 -9.87 -3.96
C VAL A 136 0.92 -10.23 -4.26
N LYS A 137 1.55 -10.88 -3.29
CA LYS A 137 2.89 -11.50 -3.39
C LYS A 137 2.82 -12.95 -2.90
N ASP A 138 3.83 -13.76 -3.21
CA ASP A 138 3.91 -15.10 -2.63
C ASP A 138 3.83 -15.06 -1.10
N GLY A 139 3.09 -16.00 -0.52
CA GLY A 139 2.85 -16.05 0.93
C GLY A 139 1.85 -15.01 1.45
N THR A 140 1.15 -14.28 0.56
CA THR A 140 -0.01 -13.48 0.97
C THR A 140 -1.10 -14.38 1.55
N GLY A 141 -1.74 -13.95 2.63
CA GLY A 141 -2.98 -14.53 3.12
C GLY A 141 -4.10 -13.50 3.04
N VAL A 142 -5.27 -13.90 2.54
CA VAL A 142 -6.48 -13.06 2.49
C VAL A 142 -7.57 -13.71 3.33
N ARG A 143 -8.26 -12.92 4.15
CA ARG A 143 -9.38 -13.35 4.97
C ARG A 143 -10.56 -12.43 4.76
N LEU A 144 -11.67 -12.96 4.25
CA LEU A 144 -12.94 -12.26 4.14
C LEU A 144 -13.81 -12.52 5.35
N PHE A 145 -14.45 -11.46 5.85
CA PHE A 145 -15.33 -11.49 7.00
C PHE A 145 -16.46 -10.46 6.83
N ARG A 146 -17.54 -10.61 7.59
CA ARG A 146 -18.59 -9.59 7.64
C ARG A 146 -18.18 -8.48 8.61
N GLU A 147 -18.10 -7.26 8.10
CA GLU A 147 -17.70 -6.08 8.86
C GLU A 147 -18.92 -5.42 9.51
N ASP A 148 -18.67 -4.65 10.56
CA ASP A 148 -19.68 -3.78 11.16
C ASP A 148 -20.21 -2.76 10.13
N PRO A 149 -21.54 -2.69 9.87
CA PRO A 149 -22.07 -1.87 8.77
C PRO A 149 -21.69 -0.38 8.86
N PRO A 150 -21.74 0.30 10.03
CA PRO A 150 -21.22 1.65 10.18
C PRO A 150 -19.74 1.80 9.79
N ARG A 151 -18.90 0.85 10.20
CA ARG A 151 -17.47 0.87 9.85
C ARG A 151 -17.25 0.69 8.35
N LEU A 152 -17.91 -0.28 7.73
CA LEU A 152 -17.82 -0.51 6.28
C LEU A 152 -18.30 0.71 5.49
N ALA A 153 -19.41 1.32 5.90
CA ALA A 153 -19.90 2.55 5.30
C ALA A 153 -18.90 3.71 5.42
N GLY A 154 -18.22 3.83 6.57
CA GLY A 154 -17.15 4.83 6.76
C GLY A 154 -15.95 4.62 5.83
N ILE A 155 -15.54 3.37 5.59
CA ILE A 155 -14.47 3.03 4.63
C ILE A 155 -14.92 3.39 3.21
N HIS A 156 -16.13 3.04 2.80
CA HIS A 156 -16.65 3.38 1.47
C HIS A 156 -16.80 4.90 1.29
N ALA A 157 -17.27 5.61 2.31
CA ALA A 157 -17.38 7.06 2.29
C ALA A 157 -16.01 7.73 2.09
N SER A 158 -14.96 7.25 2.75
CA SER A 158 -13.62 7.80 2.55
C SER A 158 -13.11 7.59 1.12
N PHE A 159 -13.35 6.42 0.52
CA PHE A 159 -12.99 6.19 -0.88
C PHE A 159 -13.74 7.12 -1.85
N ALA A 160 -15.02 7.36 -1.60
CA ALA A 160 -15.80 8.30 -2.40
C ALA A 160 -15.27 9.74 -2.29
N GLN A 161 -14.90 10.16 -1.08
CA GLN A 161 -14.31 11.49 -0.86
C GLN A 161 -12.94 11.65 -1.55
N GLU A 162 -12.13 10.60 -1.60
CA GLU A 162 -10.87 10.63 -2.35
C GLU A 162 -11.10 10.85 -3.86
N VAL A 163 -12.08 10.16 -4.45
CA VAL A 163 -12.41 10.33 -5.88
C VAL A 163 -12.99 11.72 -6.14
N GLU A 164 -13.88 12.21 -5.28
CA GLU A 164 -14.43 13.56 -5.42
C GLU A 164 -13.34 14.63 -5.35
N ARG A 165 -12.41 14.48 -4.40
CA ARG A 165 -11.25 15.37 -4.27
C ARG A 165 -10.33 15.30 -5.48
N LEU A 166 -10.11 14.12 -6.04
CA LEU A 166 -9.34 13.95 -7.28
C LEU A 166 -9.98 14.75 -8.43
N ARG A 167 -11.29 14.58 -8.64
CA ARG A 167 -12.05 15.30 -9.68
C ARG A 167 -12.04 16.81 -9.47
N ALA A 168 -12.26 17.26 -8.23
CA ALA A 168 -12.22 18.67 -7.86
C ALA A 168 -10.85 19.33 -8.14
N ASN A 169 -9.77 18.55 -8.11
CA ASN A 169 -8.41 19.01 -8.42
C ASN A 169 -8.03 18.88 -9.91
N GLY A 170 -8.97 18.48 -10.77
CA GLY A 170 -8.73 18.26 -12.19
C GLY A 170 -7.85 17.04 -12.44
N ASP A 171 -8.18 15.92 -11.77
CA ASP A 171 -7.49 14.63 -11.83
C ASP A 171 -6.03 14.66 -11.36
N ARG A 172 -5.66 15.67 -10.57
CA ARG A 172 -4.37 15.76 -9.90
C ARG A 172 -4.48 15.26 -8.47
N VAL A 173 -3.56 14.37 -8.10
CA VAL A 173 -3.44 13.90 -6.71
C VAL A 173 -2.86 15.05 -5.87
N ILE A 174 -3.69 15.66 -5.03
CA ILE A 174 -3.26 16.68 -4.08
C ILE A 174 -3.60 16.20 -2.68
N LEU A 175 -2.57 16.05 -1.85
CA LEU A 175 -2.73 15.72 -0.44
C LEU A 175 -2.86 17.02 0.36
N PRO A 176 -4.01 17.27 1.01
CA PRO A 176 -4.20 18.45 1.86
C PRO A 176 -3.13 18.59 2.94
N GLN A 177 -2.66 17.47 3.51
CA GLN A 177 -1.64 17.48 4.54
C GLN A 177 -0.66 16.31 4.45
N VAL A 178 0.64 16.62 4.44
CA VAL A 178 1.71 15.64 4.62
C VAL A 178 2.52 16.00 5.86
N THR A 179 2.66 15.07 6.79
CA THR A 179 3.44 15.26 8.02
C THR A 179 4.58 14.27 8.08
N ILE A 180 5.80 14.73 8.39
CA ILE A 180 6.95 13.88 8.63
C ILE A 180 7.43 14.13 10.06
N ARG A 181 7.28 13.13 10.93
CA ARG A 181 7.73 13.17 12.33
C ARG A 181 9.05 12.42 12.44
N GLY A 182 10.15 13.15 12.56
CA GLY A 182 11.44 12.58 12.92
C GLY A 182 11.57 12.29 14.41
N PRO A 183 12.77 11.92 14.89
CA PRO A 183 13.00 11.60 16.31
C PRO A 183 12.63 12.73 17.29
N GLN A 184 12.91 13.98 16.90
CA GLN A 184 12.75 15.16 17.75
C GLN A 184 12.20 16.37 16.98
N TRP A 185 11.70 16.16 15.77
CA TRP A 185 11.29 17.23 14.86
C TRP A 185 10.03 16.83 14.10
N THR A 186 9.30 17.82 13.59
CA THR A 186 8.12 17.61 12.76
C THR A 186 8.12 18.60 11.61
N LEU A 187 8.01 18.08 10.39
CA LEU A 187 7.75 18.86 9.19
C LEU A 187 6.29 18.67 8.79
N THR A 188 5.63 19.74 8.39
CA THR A 188 4.25 19.69 7.88
C THR A 188 4.18 20.48 6.57
N PHE A 189 3.64 19.84 5.55
CA PHE A 189 3.42 20.38 4.23
C PHE A 189 1.92 20.39 3.96
N ARG A 190 1.45 21.43 3.27
CA ARG A 190 0.06 21.57 2.83
C ARG A 190 0.00 21.55 1.31
N ASP A 191 -1.14 21.09 0.82
CA ASP A 191 -1.53 21.09 -0.60
C ASP A 191 -0.41 20.55 -1.48
N VAL A 192 0.04 19.34 -1.14
CA VAL A 192 1.15 18.68 -1.82
C VAL A 192 0.58 18.03 -3.08
N GLU A 193 0.87 18.62 -4.25
CA GLU A 193 0.68 17.94 -5.53
C GLU A 193 1.65 16.76 -5.62
N VAL A 194 1.13 15.59 -5.96
CA VAL A 194 1.88 14.34 -6.07
C VAL A 194 1.77 13.83 -7.51
N ARG A 195 2.91 13.44 -8.07
CA ARG A 195 3.01 12.88 -9.42
C ARG A 195 3.53 11.46 -9.34
N ALA A 196 3.25 10.64 -10.35
CA ALA A 196 3.83 9.30 -10.41
C ALA A 196 5.31 9.40 -10.79
N HIS A 197 6.18 8.69 -10.06
CA HIS A 197 7.61 8.62 -10.36
C HIS A 197 8.02 7.29 -11.00
N GLY A 198 7.07 6.37 -11.20
CA GLY A 198 7.32 5.10 -11.90
C GLY A 198 8.30 4.17 -11.18
N VAL A 199 8.52 4.33 -9.87
CA VAL A 199 9.48 3.52 -9.08
C VAL A 199 9.20 2.02 -9.19
N ARG A 200 7.93 1.66 -9.38
CA ARG A 200 7.45 0.29 -9.49
C ARG A 200 6.82 0.01 -10.85
N SER A 201 7.50 0.40 -11.92
CA SER A 201 7.08 0.11 -13.30
C SER A 201 7.01 -1.39 -13.62
N ASP A 202 7.59 -2.25 -12.77
CA ASP A 202 7.42 -3.70 -12.81
C ASP A 202 6.04 -4.14 -12.31
N LEU A 203 5.47 -3.43 -11.34
CA LEU A 203 4.24 -3.80 -10.64
C LEU A 203 3.02 -3.02 -11.16
N PHE A 204 3.19 -1.74 -11.47
CA PHE A 204 2.10 -0.84 -11.81
C PHE A 204 2.21 -0.29 -13.23
N GLN A 205 1.05 0.05 -13.79
CA GLN A 205 0.95 0.82 -15.03
C GLN A 205 1.63 2.19 -14.90
N PRO A 206 2.01 2.82 -16.03
CA PRO A 206 2.38 4.23 -16.04
C PRO A 206 1.30 5.07 -15.34
N ASP A 207 1.70 6.18 -14.72
CA ASP A 207 0.84 7.15 -14.04
C ASP A 207 0.17 6.70 -12.73
N VAL A 208 0.37 5.45 -12.28
CA VAL A 208 -0.06 5.04 -10.93
C VAL A 208 0.78 5.76 -9.88
N VAL A 209 0.14 6.65 -9.13
CA VAL A 209 0.73 7.34 -7.98
C VAL A 209 0.75 6.41 -6.77
N THR A 210 1.90 6.31 -6.12
CA THR A 210 2.12 5.51 -4.92
C THR A 210 2.36 6.38 -3.68
N ALA A 211 2.30 5.77 -2.50
CA ALA A 211 2.63 6.46 -1.25
C ALA A 211 4.09 6.94 -1.19
N LEU A 212 5.03 6.25 -1.85
CA LEU A 212 6.42 6.69 -1.94
C LEU A 212 6.55 7.98 -2.76
N ASP A 213 5.76 8.12 -3.81
CA ASP A 213 5.80 9.27 -4.72
C ASP A 213 5.48 10.60 -4.01
N VAL A 214 4.81 10.55 -2.85
CA VAL A 214 4.60 11.74 -1.99
C VAL A 214 5.95 12.33 -1.53
N LEU A 215 6.89 11.48 -1.09
CA LEU A 215 8.22 11.95 -0.68
C LEU A 215 9.05 12.41 -1.88
N LEU A 216 8.95 11.71 -3.01
CA LEU A 216 9.68 12.06 -4.23
C LEU A 216 9.18 13.40 -4.79
N SER A 217 7.86 13.62 -4.82
CA SER A 217 7.24 14.90 -5.21
C SER A 217 7.67 16.04 -4.29
N LEU A 218 7.73 15.82 -2.97
CA LEU A 218 8.26 16.81 -2.03
C LEU A 218 9.74 17.12 -2.31
N GLY A 219 10.52 16.11 -2.69
CA GLY A 219 11.90 16.27 -3.13
C GLY A 219 12.03 17.14 -4.38
N GLU A 220 11.28 16.83 -5.43
CA GLU A 220 11.26 17.62 -6.68
C GLU A 220 10.83 19.07 -6.47
N GLN A 221 9.93 19.31 -5.53
CA GLN A 221 9.50 20.65 -5.13
C GLN A 221 10.54 21.39 -4.25
N GLY A 222 11.72 20.79 -4.01
CA GLY A 222 12.77 21.36 -3.17
C GLY A 222 12.43 21.39 -1.67
N ARG A 223 11.38 20.67 -1.24
CA ARG A 223 10.93 20.62 0.16
C ARG A 223 11.70 19.57 0.97
N LEU A 224 12.24 18.54 0.32
CA LEU A 224 13.21 17.61 0.88
C LEU A 224 14.57 17.80 0.19
N THR A 225 15.65 17.59 0.94
CA THR A 225 17.03 17.73 0.45
C THR A 225 17.69 16.39 0.19
N ARG A 226 17.24 15.31 0.85
CA ARG A 226 17.76 13.97 0.62
C ARG A 226 16.77 12.87 1.00
N LEU A 227 16.76 11.79 0.25
CA LEU A 227 16.09 10.53 0.57
C LEU A 227 17.06 9.36 0.38
N LYS A 228 16.97 8.33 1.22
CA LYS A 228 17.65 7.04 0.97
C LYS A 228 16.59 5.96 0.84
N LEU A 229 16.59 5.27 -0.29
CA LEU A 229 15.77 4.09 -0.55
C LEU A 229 16.65 2.85 -0.48
N ALA A 230 16.17 1.80 0.17
CA ALA A 230 16.82 0.51 0.21
C ALA A 230 15.86 -0.57 -0.30
N TRP A 231 16.32 -1.36 -1.26
CA TRP A 231 15.56 -2.51 -1.76
C TRP A 231 15.74 -3.72 -0.86
N TYR A 232 14.62 -4.34 -0.46
CA TYR A 232 14.62 -5.56 0.31
C TYR A 232 13.88 -6.68 -0.43
N ALA A 233 14.59 -7.72 -0.84
CA ALA A 233 13.99 -8.95 -1.38
C ALA A 233 13.32 -9.80 -0.28
N GLY A 234 13.74 -9.63 0.98
CA GLY A 234 13.18 -10.28 2.16
C GLY A 234 13.70 -9.60 3.44
N ILE A 235 12.94 -9.72 4.54
CA ILE A 235 13.28 -9.19 5.86
C ILE A 235 12.96 -10.24 6.92
N GLY A 236 13.99 -10.79 7.58
CA GLY A 236 13.81 -11.85 8.57
C GLY A 236 13.13 -13.09 7.97
N ARG A 237 11.90 -13.39 8.42
CA ARG A 237 11.07 -14.50 7.89
C ARG A 237 10.09 -14.06 6.81
N ALA A 238 9.98 -12.75 6.54
CA ALA A 238 9.15 -12.23 5.48
C ALA A 238 9.92 -12.32 4.16
N THR A 239 9.55 -13.30 3.33
CA THR A 239 10.10 -13.49 1.98
C THR A 239 8.99 -14.09 1.10
N PRO A 240 8.68 -13.50 -0.07
CA PRO A 240 9.22 -12.25 -0.61
C PRO A 240 8.79 -10.99 0.18
N VAL A 241 9.64 -9.98 0.20
CA VAL A 241 9.25 -8.59 0.50
C VAL A 241 9.20 -7.78 -0.79
N ASP A 242 10.26 -7.79 -1.58
CA ASP A 242 10.34 -7.18 -2.91
C ASP A 242 9.80 -5.75 -2.99
N SER A 243 10.39 -4.87 -2.17
CA SER A 243 9.95 -3.50 -2.05
C SER A 243 11.07 -2.55 -1.60
N TYR A 244 10.92 -1.28 -1.97
CA TYR A 244 11.74 -0.19 -1.45
C TYR A 244 11.26 0.27 -0.09
N PHE A 245 12.21 0.44 0.83
CA PHE A 245 11.99 1.02 2.15
C PHE A 245 12.69 2.36 2.23
N VAL A 246 12.03 3.33 2.87
CA VAL A 246 12.59 4.65 3.13
C VAL A 246 13.46 4.57 4.38
N GLU A 247 14.77 4.64 4.18
CA GLU A 247 15.74 4.59 5.27
C GLU A 247 16.13 5.97 5.76
N LEU A 248 16.28 6.96 4.88
CA LEU A 248 16.62 8.33 5.27
C LEU A 248 15.62 9.30 4.69
N ILE A 249 15.20 10.27 5.50
CA ILE A 249 14.51 11.48 5.05
C ILE A 249 15.30 12.68 5.60
N ALA A 250 15.64 13.64 4.73
CA ALA A 250 16.22 14.91 5.11
C ALA A 250 15.50 16.08 4.41
N GLY A 251 15.27 17.17 5.15
CA GLY A 251 14.57 18.36 4.68
C GLY A 251 14.40 19.38 5.82
N GLY A 252 14.21 20.66 5.48
CA GLY A 252 13.99 21.71 6.48
C GLY A 252 15.10 21.85 7.54
N GLY A 253 16.35 21.49 7.20
CA GLY A 253 17.48 21.49 8.16
C GLY A 253 17.53 20.29 9.10
N HIS A 254 16.65 19.30 8.92
CA HIS A 254 16.59 18.09 9.73
C HIS A 254 16.87 16.84 8.90
N SER A 255 17.33 15.78 9.55
CA SER A 255 17.46 14.45 8.95
C SER A 255 17.27 13.35 10.00
N ALA A 256 16.91 12.16 9.53
CA ALA A 256 17.00 10.93 10.29
C ALA A 256 17.24 9.77 9.32
N GLU A 257 18.13 8.84 9.69
CA GLU A 257 18.44 7.63 8.94
C GLU A 257 18.19 6.40 9.82
N ALA A 258 17.45 5.43 9.27
CA ALA A 258 17.10 4.17 9.90
C ALA A 258 18.35 3.47 10.42
N LEU A 259 18.30 3.05 11.68
CA LEU A 259 19.41 2.39 12.35
C LEU A 259 18.88 1.34 13.32
N GLY A 260 19.36 0.11 13.17
CA GLY A 260 18.93 -1.02 13.99
C GLY A 260 17.42 -1.26 13.85
N ARG A 261 16.68 -1.05 14.95
CA ARG A 261 15.22 -1.23 15.02
C ARG A 261 14.45 0.08 14.89
N CYS A 262 15.15 1.18 14.60
CA CYS A 262 14.54 2.48 14.42
C CYS A 262 14.44 2.84 12.94
N GLY A 263 13.29 3.36 12.51
CA GLY A 263 13.06 3.77 11.14
C GLY A 263 11.72 4.48 10.95
N PHE A 264 11.44 4.88 9.72
CA PHE A 264 10.17 5.50 9.36
C PHE A 264 9.10 4.46 9.03
N VAL A 265 7.92 4.64 9.61
CA VAL A 265 6.67 3.99 9.18
C VAL A 265 5.71 5.05 8.68
N TYR A 266 4.68 4.66 7.93
CA TYR A 266 3.73 5.63 7.39
C TYR A 266 2.27 5.19 7.57
N ALA A 267 1.39 6.19 7.55
CA ALA A 267 -0.05 6.04 7.46
C ALA A 267 -0.59 7.02 6.43
N VAL A 268 -1.65 6.63 5.72
CA VAL A 268 -2.31 7.47 4.71
C VAL A 268 -3.79 7.11 4.66
N GLY A 269 -4.63 8.09 4.40
CA GLY A 269 -6.08 7.91 4.28
C GLY A 269 -6.83 9.17 4.69
N ASP A 270 -7.96 8.96 5.37
CA ASP A 270 -8.92 9.97 5.78
C ASP A 270 -8.77 10.34 7.27
N LEU A 271 -8.90 11.62 7.61
CA LEU A 271 -8.70 12.12 8.97
C LEU A 271 -9.75 11.59 9.95
N ASP A 272 -10.98 11.33 9.52
CA ASP A 272 -12.04 10.77 10.37
C ASP A 272 -11.73 9.31 10.75
N LEU A 273 -11.00 8.62 9.89
CA LEU A 273 -10.50 7.27 10.13
C LEU A 273 -9.09 7.27 10.75
N LYS A 274 -8.45 8.42 10.92
CA LYS A 274 -7.12 8.52 11.53
C LYS A 274 -7.18 8.03 12.97
N ARG A 275 -6.31 7.06 13.31
CA ARG A 275 -6.23 6.35 14.61
C ARG A 275 -7.28 5.25 14.82
N THR A 276 -8.12 4.97 13.83
CA THR A 276 -8.88 3.72 13.83
C THR A 276 -7.98 2.57 13.35
N ARG A 277 -8.35 1.32 13.66
CA ARG A 277 -7.61 0.15 13.15
C ARG A 277 -7.66 0.15 11.62
N GLY A 278 -6.49 0.07 10.97
CA GLY A 278 -6.39 -0.07 9.51
C GLY A 278 -5.85 1.09 8.71
N SER A 279 -5.59 2.25 9.33
CA SER A 279 -4.98 3.39 8.62
C SER A 279 -3.48 3.18 8.37
N MET A 280 -2.84 2.40 9.24
CA MET A 280 -1.48 1.89 9.08
C MET A 280 -1.60 0.42 8.67
N VAL A 281 -1.09 0.09 7.49
CA VAL A 281 -1.15 -1.25 6.90
C VAL A 281 0.26 -1.64 6.47
N HIS A 282 0.62 -2.92 6.59
CA HIS A 282 1.91 -3.45 6.13
C HIS A 282 1.97 -3.62 4.60
N ILE A 283 1.66 -2.55 3.87
CA ILE A 283 2.03 -2.38 2.46
C ILE A 283 3.20 -1.39 2.46
N SER A 284 4.28 -1.72 1.76
CA SER A 284 5.39 -0.79 1.59
C SER A 284 4.94 0.44 0.78
N SER A 285 5.55 1.59 1.01
CA SER A 285 5.09 2.85 0.41
C SER A 285 5.20 2.84 -1.12
N ASP A 286 6.16 2.12 -1.67
CA ASP A 286 6.34 1.93 -3.11
C ASP A 286 5.26 1.04 -3.75
N ALA A 287 4.52 0.26 -2.95
CA ALA A 287 3.51 -0.69 -3.41
C ALA A 287 2.09 -0.32 -2.98
N ARG A 288 1.87 0.91 -2.49
CA ARG A 288 0.53 1.39 -2.09
C ARG A 288 0.03 2.45 -3.06
N PRO A 289 -0.83 2.11 -4.03
CA PRO A 289 -1.48 3.08 -4.90
C PRO A 289 -2.31 4.10 -4.11
N LEU A 290 -2.34 5.34 -4.59
CA LEU A 290 -3.12 6.45 -4.05
C LEU A 290 -4.12 6.95 -5.09
N VAL A 291 -5.28 7.42 -4.62
CA VAL A 291 -6.26 8.16 -5.43
C VAL A 291 -6.15 9.65 -5.10
N SER A 292 -6.66 10.09 -3.95
CA SER A 292 -6.40 11.44 -3.41
C SER A 292 -6.71 11.49 -1.92
N PRO A 293 -5.91 10.81 -1.07
CA PRO A 293 -6.13 10.75 0.36
C PRO A 293 -6.05 12.13 1.02
N GLU A 294 -6.68 12.29 2.18
CA GLU A 294 -6.73 13.56 2.90
C GLU A 294 -5.41 13.86 3.64
N TYR A 295 -4.73 12.81 4.12
CA TYR A 295 -3.43 12.97 4.76
C TYR A 295 -2.46 11.84 4.45
N MET A 296 -1.17 12.15 4.57
CA MET A 296 -0.12 11.17 4.78
C MET A 296 0.75 11.57 5.98
N GLU A 297 1.09 10.62 6.84
CA GLU A 297 1.96 10.83 7.99
C GLU A 297 3.08 9.79 8.01
N TRP A 298 4.32 10.26 7.95
CA TRP A 298 5.52 9.48 8.24
C TRP A 298 5.90 9.68 9.71
N SER A 299 6.19 8.59 10.42
CA SER A 299 6.53 8.59 11.84
C SER A 299 7.79 7.80 12.10
N TRP A 300 8.75 8.40 12.79
CA TRP A 300 9.90 7.72 13.34
C TRP A 300 9.48 6.81 14.51
N ARG A 301 9.86 5.54 14.44
CA ARG A 301 9.56 4.53 15.48
C ARG A 301 10.80 3.69 15.76
N CYS A 302 10.98 3.31 17.01
CA CYS A 302 11.96 2.32 17.46
C CYS A 302 11.22 1.13 18.07
N LEU A 303 11.60 -0.09 17.68
CA LEU A 303 10.99 -1.35 18.12
C LEU A 303 11.82 -2.08 19.18
#